data_AF-A0A7R8C3V3-F1
#
_entry.id   AF-A0A7R8C3V3-F1
#
_cell.length_a   1.000
_cell.length_b   1.000
_cell.length_c   1.000
_cell.angle_alpha   90.00
_cell.angle_beta   90.00
_cell.angle_gamma   90.00
#
_symmetry.space_group_name_H-M   'P 1'
#
loop_
_entity.id
_entity.type
_entity.pdbx_description
1 polymer ?
#
loop_
_entity_poly.entity_id
_entity_poly.type
_entity_poly.pdbx_seq_one_letter_code
_entity_poly.pdbx_strand_id
1 'polypeptide(L)'
;MPNSALLCCLVFLAGVGAGRGQGTHSENSCTHFPDSLPNMLRELRAAFSRVKAFFQMKDQLDSMLLNRSLLEDFKGYLGCQALSEMIQFYLEEVMPQAENHSPDIKQYVSSLGEKLKTLRLRLRRCHRFLPCENKSRAVEQVKNAFTKLQEKGIYKAMSEFDIFINYIEAYMTMRTQN
;
A
#
# COMPACT_ATOMS: atom_id res chain seq x y z
N MET A 1 13.32 -76.26 -24.98
CA MET A 1 11.89 -75.98 -25.26
C MET A 1 11.08 -76.51 -24.09
N PRO A 2 10.04 -75.80 -23.58
CA PRO A 2 9.72 -74.38 -23.76
C PRO A 2 10.74 -73.52 -22.96
N ASN A 3 10.41 -72.69 -21.94
CA ASN A 3 9.83 -71.33 -21.94
C ASN A 3 10.83 -70.41 -21.18
N SER A 4 10.86 -69.06 -21.19
CA SER A 4 9.90 -67.95 -21.39
C SER A 4 9.10 -67.48 -20.16
N ALA A 5 9.69 -66.56 -19.38
CA ALA A 5 9.05 -65.43 -18.68
C ALA A 5 10.18 -64.48 -18.18
N LEU A 6 10.64 -63.54 -19.01
CA LEU A 6 10.20 -62.13 -19.11
C LEU A 6 10.83 -61.20 -18.06
N LEU A 7 11.40 -60.09 -18.55
CA LEU A 7 12.21 -59.14 -17.75
C LEU A 7 11.34 -58.34 -16.77
N CYS A 8 11.90 -58.08 -15.60
CA CYS A 8 11.32 -57.17 -14.62
C CYS A 8 11.76 -55.71 -14.88
N CYS A 9 11.06 -54.75 -14.25
CA CYS A 9 11.45 -53.33 -14.12
C CYS A 9 11.48 -52.48 -15.41
N LEU A 10 10.32 -52.25 -16.03
CA LEU A 10 10.09 -50.98 -16.73
C LEU A 10 9.82 -49.88 -15.69
N VAL A 11 10.76 -48.95 -15.53
CA VAL A 11 10.61 -47.80 -14.63
C VAL A 11 9.74 -46.74 -15.31
N PHE A 12 8.47 -46.64 -14.92
CA PHE A 12 7.60 -45.54 -15.33
C PHE A 12 8.06 -44.23 -14.67
N LEU A 13 8.66 -43.33 -15.47
CA LEU A 13 8.96 -41.96 -15.07
C LEU A 13 7.66 -41.15 -14.95
N ALA A 14 7.06 -41.16 -13.77
CA ALA A 14 5.90 -40.35 -13.43
C ALA A 14 6.35 -39.01 -12.81
N GLY A 15 5.87 -37.91 -13.39
CA GLY A 15 6.31 -36.54 -13.06
C GLY A 15 7.50 -36.08 -13.92
N VAL A 16 7.60 -34.80 -14.28
CA VAL A 16 6.82 -33.64 -13.78
C VAL A 16 5.83 -33.17 -14.83
N GLY A 17 4.53 -33.20 -14.50
CA GLY A 17 3.53 -32.45 -15.26
C GLY A 17 3.77 -30.96 -15.03
N ALA A 18 4.24 -30.24 -16.04
CA ALA A 18 4.46 -28.80 -15.98
C ALA A 18 3.12 -28.05 -15.94
N GLY A 19 2.50 -28.05 -14.76
CA GLY A 19 1.29 -27.31 -14.48
C GLY A 19 1.54 -25.82 -14.73
N ARG A 20 1.05 -25.32 -15.88
CA ARG A 20 0.98 -23.89 -16.18
C ARG A 20 -0.02 -23.24 -15.22
N GLY A 21 0.41 -22.96 -13.99
CA GLY A 21 -0.32 -22.12 -13.07
C GLY A 21 -0.65 -20.81 -13.76
N GLN A 22 -1.93 -20.43 -13.78
CA GLN A 22 -2.43 -19.29 -14.56
C GLN A 22 -2.01 -17.96 -13.91
N GLY A 23 -0.73 -17.61 -14.06
CA GLY A 23 -0.15 -16.30 -13.73
C GLY A 23 -0.58 -15.17 -14.67
N THR A 24 -1.64 -15.37 -15.46
CA THR A 24 -2.22 -14.43 -16.43
C THR A 24 -2.97 -13.29 -15.73
N HIS A 25 -2.27 -12.55 -14.88
CA HIS A 25 -2.80 -11.41 -14.13
C HIS A 25 -1.80 -10.25 -13.99
N SER A 26 -0.66 -10.28 -14.71
CA SER A 26 0.43 -9.30 -14.54
C SER A 26 0.89 -8.55 -15.80
N GLU A 27 0.62 -9.02 -17.02
CA GLU A 27 1.25 -8.45 -18.23
C GLU A 27 0.69 -7.06 -18.59
N ASN A 28 -0.63 -6.86 -18.52
CA ASN A 28 -1.27 -5.56 -18.81
C ASN A 28 -1.30 -4.61 -17.58
N SER A 29 -0.27 -4.63 -16.72
CA SER A 29 -0.28 -3.90 -15.44
C SER A 29 -0.30 -2.37 -15.57
N CYS A 30 0.17 -1.81 -16.69
CA CYS A 30 0.42 -0.37 -16.84
C CYS A 30 -0.21 0.25 -18.10
N THR A 31 -1.02 -0.49 -18.86
CA THR A 31 -1.59 -0.05 -20.16
C THR A 31 -2.52 1.16 -20.07
N HIS A 32 -3.03 1.47 -18.88
CA HIS A 32 -3.90 2.61 -18.60
C HIS A 32 -3.32 3.48 -17.47
N PHE A 33 -2.00 3.61 -17.40
CA PHE A 33 -1.31 4.46 -16.43
C PHE A 33 -0.53 5.55 -17.20
N PRO A 34 -0.63 6.84 -16.82
CA PRO A 34 -1.22 7.37 -15.59
C PRO A 34 -2.75 7.51 -15.56
N ASP A 35 -3.46 7.39 -16.68
CA ASP A 35 -4.88 7.77 -16.82
C ASP A 35 -5.86 7.17 -15.80
N SER A 36 -5.60 5.97 -15.28
CA SER A 36 -6.42 5.31 -14.25
C SER A 36 -6.17 5.80 -12.81
N LEU A 37 -5.11 6.59 -12.58
CA LEU A 37 -4.70 7.08 -11.27
C LEU A 37 -5.74 7.96 -10.57
N PRO A 38 -6.43 8.91 -11.22
CA PRO A 38 -7.52 9.67 -10.58
C PRO A 38 -8.66 8.77 -10.10
N ASN A 39 -8.95 7.68 -10.81
CA ASN A 39 -9.92 6.69 -10.34
C ASN A 39 -9.40 5.91 -9.11
N MET A 40 -8.12 5.52 -9.08
CA MET A 40 -7.54 4.86 -7.90
C MET A 40 -7.59 5.76 -6.66
N LEU A 41 -7.29 7.06 -6.81
CA LEU A 41 -7.40 8.05 -5.73
C LEU A 41 -8.87 8.26 -5.30
N ARG A 42 -9.81 8.31 -6.26
CA ARG A 42 -11.26 8.36 -5.97
C ARG A 42 -11.74 7.13 -5.18
N GLU A 43 -11.32 5.94 -5.56
CA GLU A 43 -11.65 4.70 -4.84
C GLU A 43 -11.01 4.63 -3.46
N LEU A 44 -9.80 5.15 -3.29
CA LEU A 44 -9.12 5.23 -2.00
C LEU A 44 -9.85 6.19 -1.05
N ARG A 45 -10.30 7.35 -1.55
CA ARG A 45 -11.16 8.29 -0.82
C ARG A 45 -12.52 7.67 -0.45
N ALA A 46 -13.12 6.90 -1.36
CA ALA A 46 -14.40 6.22 -1.15
C ALA A 46 -14.31 4.99 -0.21
N ALA A 47 -13.13 4.42 -0.01
CA ALA A 47 -12.87 3.47 1.07
C ALA A 47 -12.66 4.21 2.40
N PHE A 48 -11.89 5.31 2.41
CA PHE A 48 -11.64 6.08 3.63
C PHE A 48 -12.91 6.69 4.23
N SER A 49 -13.84 7.18 3.40
CA SER A 49 -15.10 7.76 3.88
C SER A 49 -15.95 6.80 4.73
N ARG A 50 -15.77 5.47 4.58
CA ARG A 50 -16.42 4.45 5.41
C ARG A 50 -15.88 4.38 6.85
N VAL A 51 -14.64 4.82 7.08
CA VAL A 51 -13.99 4.78 8.39
C VAL A 51 -13.75 6.17 9.00
N LYS A 52 -13.77 7.22 8.18
CA LYS A 52 -13.47 8.61 8.57
C LYS A 52 -14.20 9.04 9.85
N ALA A 53 -15.52 8.84 9.93
CA ALA A 53 -16.31 9.26 11.09
C ALA A 53 -15.91 8.55 12.40
N PHE A 54 -15.59 7.25 12.34
CA PHE A 54 -15.15 6.47 13.50
C PHE A 54 -13.83 7.00 14.06
N PHE A 55 -12.84 7.23 13.19
CA PHE A 55 -11.53 7.72 13.63
C PHE A 55 -11.54 9.21 14.00
N GLN A 56 -12.30 10.06 13.31
CA GLN A 56 -12.45 11.48 13.67
C GLN A 56 -13.21 11.72 14.97
N MET A 57 -14.19 10.87 15.34
CA MET A 57 -14.86 10.96 16.65
C MET A 57 -13.98 10.48 17.82
N LYS A 58 -12.92 9.71 17.52
CA LYS A 58 -11.96 9.18 18.51
C LYS A 58 -10.68 10.01 18.62
N ASP A 59 -10.36 10.81 17.60
CA ASP A 59 -9.31 11.81 17.66
C ASP A 59 -9.69 12.91 18.67
N GLN A 60 -8.73 13.29 19.52
CA GLN A 60 -8.86 14.28 20.59
C GLN A 60 -7.71 15.29 20.55
N LEU A 61 -7.03 15.43 19.40
CA LEU A 61 -5.78 16.17 19.25
C LEU A 61 -5.91 17.25 18.16
N ASP A 62 -5.94 18.51 18.55
CA ASP A 62 -5.96 19.63 17.60
C ASP A 62 -4.64 19.77 16.80
N SER A 63 -3.54 19.18 17.30
CA SER A 63 -2.22 19.19 16.67
C SER A 63 -2.14 18.24 15.47
N MET A 64 -1.86 18.74 14.28
CA MET A 64 -1.66 17.93 13.07
C MET A 64 -0.49 16.94 13.22
N LEU A 65 -0.70 15.68 12.83
CA LEU A 65 0.38 14.69 12.72
C LEU A 65 1.06 14.79 11.35
N LEU A 66 0.26 14.84 10.27
CA LEU A 66 0.71 15.04 8.90
C LEU A 66 0.93 16.53 8.62
N ASN A 67 2.01 17.07 9.19
CA ASN A 67 2.32 18.50 9.16
C ASN A 67 2.80 18.99 7.78
N ARG A 68 2.88 20.32 7.60
CA ARG A 68 3.30 20.96 6.33
C ARG A 68 4.70 20.55 5.87
N SER A 69 5.64 20.27 6.77
CA SER A 69 6.98 19.80 6.39
C SER A 69 6.94 18.47 5.65
N LEU A 70 5.97 17.58 5.93
CA LEU A 70 5.77 16.36 5.14
C LEU A 70 5.35 16.67 3.71
N LEU A 71 4.46 17.64 3.49
CA LEU A 71 4.04 18.07 2.14
C LEU A 71 5.19 18.70 1.35
N GLU A 72 6.06 19.48 1.99
CA GLU A 72 7.22 20.05 1.30
C GLU A 72 8.31 19.00 1.03
N ASP A 73 8.51 18.01 1.92
CA ASP A 73 9.34 16.82 1.63
C ASP A 73 8.78 16.03 0.41
N PHE A 74 7.45 15.90 0.31
CA PHE A 74 6.77 15.26 -0.82
C PHE A 74 6.95 16.00 -2.15
N LYS A 75 7.03 17.34 -2.14
CA LYS A 75 7.33 18.15 -3.34
C LYS A 75 8.84 18.22 -3.65
N GLY A 76 9.68 18.03 -2.63
CA GLY A 76 11.13 18.15 -2.74
C GLY A 76 11.80 16.99 -3.47
N TYR A 77 13.13 17.05 -3.53
CA TYR A 77 13.97 16.00 -4.12
C TYR A 77 13.87 14.64 -3.39
N LEU A 78 13.32 14.62 -2.18
CA LEU A 78 13.01 13.42 -1.39
C LEU A 78 11.56 12.93 -1.56
N GLY A 79 10.79 13.48 -2.50
CA GLY A 79 9.35 13.20 -2.60
C GLY A 79 8.99 11.73 -2.81
N CYS A 80 9.84 10.99 -3.54
CA CYS A 80 9.70 9.53 -3.64
C CYS A 80 9.89 8.84 -2.29
N GLN A 81 10.94 9.23 -1.55
CA GLN A 81 11.37 8.63 -0.30
C GLN A 81 10.27 8.84 0.76
N ALA A 82 9.84 10.09 0.89
CA ALA A 82 8.77 10.48 1.81
C ALA A 82 7.45 9.76 1.48
N LEU A 83 7.04 9.68 0.21
CA LEU A 83 5.83 8.94 -0.16
C LEU A 83 5.97 7.42 0.05
N SER A 84 7.08 6.81 -0.40
CA SER A 84 7.29 5.36 -0.27
C SER A 84 7.34 4.91 1.18
N GLU A 85 7.97 5.70 2.05
CA GLU A 85 8.08 5.42 3.49
C GLU A 85 6.76 5.72 4.22
N MET A 86 6.01 6.77 3.87
CA MET A 86 4.67 7.02 4.44
C MET A 86 3.66 5.93 4.05
N ILE A 87 3.64 5.47 2.80
CA ILE A 87 2.78 4.36 2.40
C ILE A 87 3.14 3.11 3.21
N GLN A 88 4.44 2.86 3.44
CA GLN A 88 4.88 1.73 4.24
C GLN A 88 4.43 1.83 5.70
N PHE A 89 4.68 2.98 6.33
CA PHE A 89 4.23 3.31 7.69
C PHE A 89 2.73 3.06 7.88
N TYR A 90 1.89 3.52 6.94
CA TYR A 90 0.45 3.28 7.02
C TYR A 90 0.07 1.80 6.92
N LEU A 91 0.70 1.03 6.02
CA LEU A 91 0.37 -0.38 5.79
C LEU A 91 0.93 -1.33 6.88
N GLU A 92 2.08 -1.01 7.46
CA GLU A 92 2.83 -1.91 8.36
C GLU A 92 2.75 -1.50 9.84
N GLU A 93 2.61 -0.20 10.14
CA GLU A 93 2.61 0.33 11.51
C GLU A 93 1.22 0.84 11.95
N VAL A 94 0.49 1.57 11.09
CA VAL A 94 -0.80 2.19 11.48
C VAL A 94 -2.00 1.25 11.30
N MET A 95 -2.26 0.77 10.09
CA MET A 95 -3.48 0.02 9.76
C MET A 95 -3.63 -1.31 10.52
N PRO A 96 -2.57 -2.12 10.74
CA PRO A 96 -2.69 -3.36 11.51
C PRO A 96 -3.11 -3.13 12.98
N GLN A 97 -2.77 -1.97 13.56
CA GLN A 97 -3.27 -1.58 14.88
C GLN A 97 -4.68 -0.99 14.80
N ALA A 98 -4.96 -0.18 13.76
CA ALA A 98 -6.27 0.42 13.53
C ALA A 98 -7.39 -0.63 13.40
N GLU A 99 -7.12 -1.77 12.77
CA GLU A 99 -8.04 -2.91 12.65
C GLU A 99 -8.52 -3.51 13.98
N ASN A 100 -7.76 -3.34 15.07
CA ASN A 100 -8.06 -4.02 16.34
C ASN A 100 -9.00 -3.22 17.27
N HIS A 101 -9.33 -1.97 16.95
CA HIS A 101 -10.18 -1.12 17.80
C HIS A 101 -11.69 -1.43 17.70
N SER A 102 -12.15 -2.10 16.64
CA SER A 102 -13.54 -2.53 16.49
C SER A 102 -13.68 -3.64 15.43
N PRO A 103 -14.42 -4.72 15.71
CA PRO A 103 -14.78 -5.72 14.69
C PRO A 103 -15.52 -5.11 13.50
N ASP A 104 -16.38 -4.12 13.74
CA ASP A 104 -17.22 -3.48 12.71
C ASP A 104 -16.38 -2.65 11.74
N ILE A 105 -15.33 -1.99 12.24
CA ILE A 105 -14.44 -1.14 11.43
C ILE A 105 -13.39 -1.96 10.66
N LYS A 106 -12.99 -3.12 11.19
CA LYS A 106 -11.88 -3.94 10.69
C LYS A 106 -11.92 -4.17 9.19
N GLN A 107 -13.02 -4.71 8.66
CA GLN A 107 -13.17 -5.02 7.22
C GLN A 107 -12.97 -3.78 6.32
N TYR A 108 -13.33 -2.59 6.79
CA TYR A 108 -13.20 -1.35 6.03
C TYR A 108 -11.76 -0.80 6.10
N VAL A 109 -11.06 -0.98 7.21
CA VAL A 109 -9.62 -0.68 7.34
C VAL A 109 -8.80 -1.64 6.46
N SER A 110 -9.06 -2.94 6.47
CA SER A 110 -8.40 -3.91 5.57
C SER A 110 -8.64 -3.56 4.09
N SER A 111 -9.87 -3.18 3.73
CA SER A 111 -10.22 -2.75 2.37
C SER A 111 -9.49 -1.47 1.94
N LEU A 112 -9.31 -0.53 2.87
CA LEU A 112 -8.51 0.69 2.65
C LEU A 112 -7.02 0.36 2.43
N GLY A 113 -6.48 -0.56 3.24
CA GLY A 113 -5.11 -1.05 3.13
C GLY A 113 -4.82 -1.74 1.80
N GLU A 114 -5.67 -2.66 1.34
CA GLU A 114 -5.47 -3.32 0.05
C GLU A 114 -5.57 -2.34 -1.14
N LYS A 115 -6.39 -1.28 -1.06
CA LYS A 115 -6.40 -0.20 -2.07
C LYS A 115 -5.10 0.61 -2.05
N LEU A 116 -4.61 1.00 -0.87
CA LEU A 116 -3.34 1.74 -0.72
C LEU A 116 -2.14 0.92 -1.21
N LYS A 117 -2.12 -0.38 -0.90
CA LYS A 117 -1.14 -1.38 -1.36
C LYS A 117 -1.20 -1.58 -2.89
N THR A 118 -2.40 -1.64 -3.46
CA THR A 118 -2.60 -1.70 -4.93
C THR A 118 -2.04 -0.45 -5.61
N LEU A 119 -2.30 0.74 -5.05
CA LEU A 119 -1.71 1.99 -5.51
C LEU A 119 -0.18 1.95 -5.43
N ARG A 120 0.41 1.56 -4.28
CA ARG A 120 1.86 1.39 -4.09
C ARG A 120 2.48 0.51 -5.18
N LEU A 121 1.84 -0.61 -5.51
CA LEU A 121 2.30 -1.55 -6.53
C LEU A 121 2.25 -0.95 -7.94
N ARG A 122 1.20 -0.20 -8.29
CA ARG A 122 1.14 0.54 -9.58
C ARG A 122 2.25 1.60 -9.66
N LEU A 123 2.43 2.42 -8.62
CA LEU A 123 3.45 3.48 -8.59
C LEU A 123 4.90 2.96 -8.65
N ARG A 124 5.17 1.77 -8.08
CA ARG A 124 6.49 1.12 -8.20
C ARG A 124 6.72 0.49 -9.58
N ARG A 125 5.69 -0.13 -10.18
CA ARG A 125 5.81 -0.86 -11.46
C ARG A 125 5.74 0.04 -12.70
N CYS A 126 4.84 1.03 -12.70
CA CYS A 126 4.53 1.85 -13.86
C CYS A 126 5.37 3.14 -13.83
N HIS A 127 6.08 3.43 -14.94
CA HIS A 127 6.86 4.66 -15.17
C HIS A 127 7.89 5.04 -14.09
N ARG A 128 8.21 4.13 -13.15
CA ARG A 128 9.09 4.38 -11.99
C ARG A 128 8.71 5.66 -11.23
N PHE A 129 7.43 5.76 -10.83
CA PHE A 129 6.98 6.86 -9.96
C PHE A 129 7.57 6.78 -8.55
N LEU A 130 8.00 5.59 -8.10
CA LEU A 130 8.76 5.39 -6.86
C LEU A 130 10.10 4.66 -7.11
N PRO A 131 11.16 5.34 -7.57
CA PRO A 131 12.45 4.73 -7.92
C PRO A 131 13.49 4.64 -6.77
N CYS A 132 13.13 4.98 -5.54
CA CYS A 132 14.07 5.26 -4.46
C CYS A 132 14.05 4.23 -3.32
N GLU A 133 15.17 4.17 -2.57
CA GLU A 133 15.39 3.21 -1.46
C GLU A 133 15.83 3.90 -0.14
N ASN A 134 15.97 5.23 -0.13
CA ASN A 134 16.41 6.02 1.03
C ASN A 134 15.23 6.49 1.91
N LYS A 135 15.51 6.83 3.16
CA LYS A 135 14.54 7.36 4.15
C LYS A 135 14.29 8.87 4.02
N SER A 136 13.18 9.36 4.58
CA SER A 136 12.88 10.80 4.72
C SER A 136 12.92 11.25 6.19
N ARG A 137 13.49 12.45 6.43
CA ARG A 137 13.52 13.06 7.77
C ARG A 137 12.14 13.54 8.23
N ALA A 138 11.28 14.01 7.33
CA ALA A 138 9.91 14.37 7.67
C ALA A 138 9.10 13.11 8.08
N VAL A 139 9.32 11.98 7.42
CA VAL A 139 8.67 10.70 7.81
C VAL A 139 9.19 10.19 9.15
N GLU A 140 10.50 10.32 9.41
CA GLU A 140 11.07 10.02 10.73
C GLU A 140 10.45 10.90 11.83
N GLN A 141 10.19 12.19 11.56
CA GLN A 141 9.48 13.07 12.50
C GLN A 141 8.03 12.64 12.72
N VAL A 142 7.30 12.25 11.68
CA VAL A 142 5.92 11.73 11.79
C VAL A 142 5.87 10.45 12.61
N LYS A 143 6.77 9.49 12.35
CA LYS A 143 6.90 8.26 13.15
C LYS A 143 7.22 8.55 14.61
N ASN A 144 8.18 9.44 14.87
CA ASN A 144 8.53 9.86 16.22
C ASN A 144 7.39 10.60 16.95
N ALA A 145 6.52 11.30 16.24
CA ALA A 145 5.31 11.91 16.80
C ALA A 145 4.23 10.86 17.10
N PHE A 146 3.94 9.98 16.14
CA PHE A 146 2.99 8.86 16.28
C PHE A 146 3.31 7.99 17.50
N THR A 147 4.56 7.53 17.65
CA THR A 147 4.99 6.69 18.77
C THR A 147 4.83 7.37 20.12
N LYS A 148 5.00 8.70 20.20
CA LYS A 148 4.75 9.49 21.43
C LYS A 148 3.27 9.62 21.77
N LEU A 149 2.37 9.53 20.79
CA LEU A 149 0.93 9.60 20.98
C LEU A 149 0.29 8.24 21.33
N GLN A 150 1.03 7.13 21.23
CA GLN A 150 0.57 5.78 21.59
C GLN A 150 -0.76 5.43 20.88
N GLU A 151 -1.78 4.91 21.60
CA GLU A 151 -3.10 4.60 21.01
C GLU A 151 -3.74 5.81 20.32
N LYS A 152 -3.59 7.02 20.89
CA LYS A 152 -4.09 8.27 20.27
C LYS A 152 -3.42 8.55 18.92
N GLY A 153 -2.19 8.09 18.73
CA GLY A 153 -1.47 8.18 17.45
C GLY A 153 -2.18 7.41 16.34
N ILE A 154 -2.86 6.31 16.66
CA ILE A 154 -3.56 5.48 15.66
C ILE A 154 -4.86 6.15 15.23
N TYR A 155 -5.67 6.63 16.17
CA TYR A 155 -6.85 7.45 15.84
C TYR A 155 -6.45 8.70 15.04
N LYS A 156 -5.32 9.34 15.40
CA LYS A 156 -4.80 10.53 14.72
C LYS A 156 -4.31 10.27 13.30
N ALA A 157 -3.50 9.23 13.10
CA ALA A 157 -3.02 8.87 11.77
C ALA A 157 -4.18 8.45 10.84
N MET A 158 -5.21 7.79 11.39
CA MET A 158 -6.39 7.41 10.61
C MET A 158 -7.36 8.59 10.39
N SER A 159 -7.50 9.53 11.33
CA SER A 159 -8.35 10.73 11.17
C SER A 159 -7.86 11.67 10.06
N GLU A 160 -6.53 11.72 9.86
CA GLU A 160 -5.83 12.53 8.86
C GLU A 160 -5.55 11.81 7.53
N PHE A 161 -6.14 10.62 7.29
CA PHE A 161 -5.81 9.83 6.09
C PHE A 161 -6.20 10.52 4.76
N ASP A 162 -7.19 11.42 4.74
CA ASP A 162 -7.48 12.23 3.54
C ASP A 162 -6.42 13.31 3.27
N ILE A 163 -5.81 13.88 4.30
CA ILE A 163 -4.62 14.74 4.17
C ILE A 163 -3.49 13.94 3.51
N PHE A 164 -3.28 12.68 3.93
CA PHE A 164 -2.30 11.80 3.26
C PHE A 164 -2.64 11.57 1.78
N ILE A 165 -3.88 11.22 1.43
CA ILE A 165 -4.29 11.04 0.03
C ILE A 165 -4.02 12.31 -0.81
N ASN A 166 -4.32 13.50 -0.26
CA ASN A 166 -4.06 14.77 -0.92
C ASN A 166 -2.56 15.00 -1.16
N TYR A 167 -1.69 14.53 -0.26
CA TYR A 167 -0.24 14.60 -0.44
C TYR A 167 0.24 13.62 -1.52
N ILE A 168 -0.36 12.42 -1.64
CA ILE A 168 -0.12 11.51 -2.77
C ILE A 168 -0.48 12.22 -4.09
N GLU A 169 -1.68 12.82 -4.17
CA GLU A 169 -2.18 13.50 -5.37
C GLU A 169 -1.29 14.68 -5.80
N ALA A 170 -0.78 15.47 -4.85
CA ALA A 170 0.17 16.55 -5.11
C ALA A 170 1.49 16.04 -5.71
N TYR A 171 2.10 15.00 -5.12
CA TYR A 171 3.32 14.39 -5.67
C TYR A 171 3.08 13.76 -7.05
N MET A 172 1.94 13.10 -7.25
CA MET A 172 1.55 12.52 -8.54
C MET A 172 1.43 13.59 -9.63
N THR A 173 0.75 14.70 -9.34
CA THR A 173 0.55 15.81 -10.29
C THR A 173 1.88 16.40 -10.73
N MET A 174 2.79 16.62 -9.79
CA MET A 174 4.17 17.07 -10.07
C MET A 174 4.94 16.08 -10.96
N ARG A 175 4.65 14.78 -10.86
CA ARG A 175 5.32 13.71 -11.64
C ARG A 175 4.61 13.36 -12.96
N THR A 176 3.49 14.01 -13.29
CA THR A 176 2.83 13.94 -14.61
C THR A 176 2.88 15.25 -15.39
N GLN A 177 3.38 16.35 -14.79
CA GLN A 177 3.55 17.66 -15.42
C GLN A 177 5.01 17.99 -15.78
N ASN A 178 5.96 17.15 -15.38
CA ASN A 178 7.39 17.21 -15.73
C ASN A 178 7.82 15.90 -16.41
#